data_AF-Q7RFE0-F1
#
_entry.id   AF-Q7RFE0-F1
#
_cell.length_a   1.000
_cell.length_b   1.000
_cell.length_c   1.000
_cell.angle_alpha   90.00
_cell.angle_beta   90.00
_cell.angle_gamma   90.00
#
_symmetry.space_group_name_H-M   'P 1'
#
loop_
_entity.id
_entity.type
_entity.pdbx_description
1 polymer ?
#
loop_
_entity_poly.entity_id
_entity_poly.type
_entity_poly.pdbx_seq_one_letter_code
_entity_poly.pdbx_strand_id
1 'polypeptide(L)'
;MYEKRQSYKLFSELLIQKLKSKNVCSFIYIDLNTIFPNYVHLVEKEIKVKNYFISSLIIAFNYLKKEGNMIIRLSSVLTFFTVGLVYILFCCFEKVSFFVPPSCDDINIDFYIYCFNFNENYIYRHYIQYIWDAVICNQHINEKFNSKEMGINNITNKSLETGSKKRKSDIYFSIPLYFVMNKHFVLFIKKFNSFYIKNHINIFLHITNLTSHLLYISFKQKYKKFLQCY
;
A
#
# COMPACT_ATOMS: atom_id res chain seq x y z
N MET A 1 11.06 -5.63 -12.01
CA MET A 1 12.27 -5.19 -11.26
C MET A 1 12.13 -5.33 -9.76
N TYR A 2 10.95 -5.10 -9.17
CA TYR A 2 10.69 -5.33 -7.75
C TYR A 2 10.54 -6.82 -7.37
N GLU A 3 10.26 -7.70 -8.34
CA GLU A 3 10.52 -9.15 -8.21
C GLU A 3 12.02 -9.48 -8.11
N LYS A 4 12.91 -8.60 -8.61
CA LYS A 4 14.38 -8.76 -8.61
C LYS A 4 15.06 -8.08 -7.41
N ARG A 5 14.32 -7.64 -6.39
CA ARG A 5 14.86 -7.04 -5.13
C ARG A 5 15.87 -5.90 -5.35
N GLN A 6 15.70 -5.12 -6.39
CA GLN A 6 16.62 -4.02 -6.65
C GLN A 6 16.44 -2.89 -5.62
N SER A 7 17.56 -2.35 -5.15
CA SER A 7 17.59 -1.27 -4.16
C SER A 7 16.87 -0.03 -4.69
N TYR A 8 16.19 0.72 -3.81
CA TYR A 8 15.68 2.06 -4.14
C TYR A 8 16.78 3.00 -4.68
N LYS A 9 18.06 2.69 -4.38
CA LYS A 9 19.23 3.43 -4.88
C LYS A 9 19.29 3.48 -6.41
N LEU A 10 18.89 2.40 -7.09
CA LEU A 10 18.84 2.37 -8.56
C LEU A 10 17.91 3.47 -9.11
N PHE A 11 16.74 3.61 -8.48
CA PHE A 11 15.78 4.64 -8.87
C PHE A 11 16.28 6.04 -8.48
N SER A 12 16.95 6.15 -7.33
CA SER A 12 17.60 7.39 -6.91
C SER A 12 18.66 7.83 -7.93
N GLU A 13 19.46 6.92 -8.48
CA GLU A 13 20.48 7.21 -9.50
C GLU A 13 19.86 7.68 -10.82
N LEU A 14 18.81 7.00 -11.29
CA LEU A 14 18.06 7.41 -12.48
C LEU A 14 17.45 8.81 -12.32
N LEU A 15 16.98 9.14 -11.12
CA LEU A 15 16.44 10.46 -10.81
C LEU A 15 17.53 11.52 -10.65
N ILE A 16 18.71 11.19 -10.13
CA ILE A 16 19.84 12.13 -10.03
C ILE A 16 20.19 12.67 -11.43
N GLN A 17 20.20 11.80 -12.46
CA GLN A 17 20.47 12.22 -13.83
C GLN A 17 19.45 13.25 -14.36
N LYS A 18 18.18 13.13 -13.94
CA LYS A 18 17.10 14.03 -14.40
C LYS A 18 16.97 15.30 -13.57
N LEU A 19 17.03 15.18 -12.24
CA LEU A 19 16.73 16.26 -11.30
C LEU A 19 17.98 17.06 -10.89
N LYS A 20 19.19 16.54 -11.16
CA LYS A 20 20.52 17.14 -10.93
C LYS A 20 20.90 17.47 -9.47
N SER A 21 19.93 17.80 -8.62
CA SER A 21 20.12 18.10 -7.20
C SER A 21 19.01 17.49 -6.33
N LYS A 22 19.22 17.51 -5.02
CA LYS A 22 18.23 17.12 -4.00
C LYS A 22 17.37 18.32 -3.61
N ASN A 23 16.21 18.06 -3.00
CA ASN A 23 15.29 19.10 -2.49
C ASN A 23 14.85 20.11 -3.56
N VAL A 24 14.47 19.63 -4.74
CA VAL A 24 14.13 20.46 -5.92
C VAL A 24 12.63 20.55 -6.13
N CYS A 25 11.91 19.46 -5.86
CA CYS A 25 10.50 19.32 -6.20
C CYS A 25 9.63 20.08 -5.19
N SER A 26 8.81 21.01 -5.66
CA SER A 26 7.75 21.66 -4.86
C SER A 26 6.54 20.76 -4.60
N PHE A 27 6.35 19.76 -5.44
CA PHE A 27 5.22 18.85 -5.38
C PHE A 27 5.64 17.45 -5.83
N ILE A 28 5.16 16.43 -5.12
CA ILE A 28 5.38 15.02 -5.48
C ILE A 28 4.04 14.27 -5.46
N TYR A 29 3.77 13.50 -6.51
CA TYR A 29 2.65 12.58 -6.58
C TYR A 29 3.16 11.13 -6.59
N ILE A 30 2.62 10.31 -5.70
CA ILE A 30 2.94 8.89 -5.57
C ILE A 30 1.70 8.06 -5.86
N ASP A 31 1.74 7.26 -6.92
CA ASP A 31 0.67 6.33 -7.28
C ASP A 31 1.08 4.89 -7.00
N LEU A 32 0.56 4.31 -5.90
CA LEU A 32 0.82 2.92 -5.54
C LEU A 32 -0.24 1.96 -6.09
N ASN A 33 -1.39 2.46 -6.54
CA ASN A 33 -2.48 1.60 -7.00
C ASN A 33 -2.22 1.03 -8.39
N THR A 34 -1.56 1.81 -9.25
CA THR A 34 -1.16 1.40 -10.62
C THR A 34 -0.27 0.15 -10.67
N ILE A 35 0.39 -0.20 -9.57
CA ILE A 35 1.28 -1.37 -9.50
C ILE A 35 0.48 -2.68 -9.58
N PHE A 36 -0.69 -2.72 -8.94
CA PHE A 36 -1.56 -3.90 -8.90
C PHE A 36 -3.02 -3.50 -9.13
N PRO A 37 -3.41 -3.07 -10.33
CA PRO A 37 -4.73 -2.47 -10.58
C PRO A 37 -5.86 -3.47 -10.33
N ASN A 38 -5.72 -4.72 -10.79
CA ASN A 38 -6.77 -5.74 -10.74
C ASN A 38 -6.75 -6.59 -9.46
N TYR A 39 -6.12 -6.10 -8.39
CA TYR A 39 -5.96 -6.86 -7.16
C TYR A 39 -7.17 -6.67 -6.24
N VAL A 40 -7.96 -7.73 -6.08
CA VAL A 40 -9.24 -7.68 -5.36
C VAL A 40 -9.06 -7.65 -3.84
N HIS A 41 -8.09 -8.41 -3.30
CA HIS A 41 -7.96 -8.57 -1.86
C HIS A 41 -7.17 -7.42 -1.21
N LEU A 42 -7.88 -6.44 -0.64
CA LEU A 42 -7.35 -5.17 -0.11
C LEU A 42 -6.14 -5.33 0.81
N VAL A 43 -6.27 -6.15 1.86
CA VAL A 43 -5.21 -6.31 2.86
C VAL A 43 -3.96 -6.95 2.25
N GLU A 44 -4.14 -7.90 1.34
CA GLU A 44 -3.00 -8.54 0.69
C GLU A 44 -2.36 -7.61 -0.35
N LYS A 45 -3.17 -6.79 -1.04
CA LYS A 45 -2.66 -5.70 -1.87
C LYS A 45 -1.77 -4.77 -1.06
N GLU A 46 -2.25 -4.34 0.10
CA GLU A 46 -1.52 -3.48 1.04
C GLU A 46 -0.16 -4.09 1.44
N ILE A 47 -0.17 -5.38 1.79
CA ILE A 47 1.06 -6.12 2.13
C ILE A 47 2.02 -6.19 0.94
N LYS A 48 1.51 -6.38 -0.29
CA LYS A 48 2.34 -6.43 -1.51
C LYS A 48 2.93 -5.08 -1.88
N VAL A 49 2.18 -3.98 -1.74
CA VAL A 49 2.66 -2.63 -2.07
C VAL A 49 3.57 -2.03 -1.00
N LYS A 50 3.67 -2.63 0.20
CA LYS A 50 4.40 -2.04 1.34
C LYS A 50 5.84 -1.62 1.00
N ASN A 51 6.58 -2.45 0.25
CA ASN A 51 7.98 -2.16 -0.11
C ASN A 51 8.03 -0.97 -1.09
N TYR A 52 7.08 -0.92 -2.02
CA TYR A 52 6.95 0.19 -2.96
C TYR A 52 6.62 1.49 -2.21
N PHE A 53 5.79 1.41 -1.18
CA PHE A 53 5.47 2.58 -0.37
C PHE A 53 6.71 3.14 0.34
N ILE A 54 7.48 2.29 1.04
CA ILE A 54 8.73 2.71 1.72
C ILE A 54 9.71 3.34 0.72
N SER A 55 9.98 2.66 -0.40
CA SER A 55 10.93 3.16 -1.41
C SER A 55 10.49 4.49 -2.02
N SER A 56 9.20 4.63 -2.30
CA SER A 56 8.61 5.88 -2.81
C SER A 56 8.75 7.03 -1.81
N LEU A 57 8.58 6.76 -0.51
CA LEU A 57 8.78 7.76 0.55
C LEU A 57 10.25 8.18 0.67
N ILE A 58 11.20 7.25 0.58
CA ILE A 58 12.64 7.58 0.59
C ILE A 58 12.98 8.50 -0.58
N ILE A 59 12.48 8.16 -1.77
CA ILE A 59 12.69 8.97 -2.98
C ILE A 59 12.02 10.34 -2.79
N ALA A 60 10.77 10.37 -2.33
CA ALA A 60 10.06 11.62 -2.11
C ALA A 60 10.81 12.54 -1.14
N PHE A 61 11.24 12.03 0.01
CA PHE A 61 12.00 12.82 1.00
C PHE A 61 13.41 13.21 0.54
N ASN A 62 13.97 12.59 -0.50
CA ASN A 62 15.24 13.03 -1.11
C ASN A 62 15.08 14.26 -2.00
N TYR A 63 13.90 14.43 -2.61
CA TYR A 63 13.68 15.40 -3.67
C TYR A 63 12.66 16.46 -3.32
N LEU A 64 11.80 16.24 -2.34
CA LEU A 64 10.83 17.22 -1.87
C LEU A 64 11.57 18.36 -1.16
N LYS A 65 11.37 19.57 -1.65
CA LYS A 65 11.93 20.77 -1.03
C LYS A 65 11.16 21.12 0.26
N LYS A 66 11.77 21.92 1.13
CA LYS A 66 11.09 22.52 2.28
C LYS A 66 9.83 23.26 1.82
N GLU A 67 8.75 23.11 2.57
CA GLU A 67 7.43 23.64 2.22
C GLU A 67 6.79 23.04 0.97
N GLY A 68 7.37 21.96 0.45
CA GLY A 68 6.78 21.17 -0.63
C GLY A 68 5.56 20.39 -0.17
N ASN A 69 4.70 20.07 -1.13
CA ASN A 69 3.47 19.29 -0.91
C ASN A 69 3.58 17.90 -1.53
N MET A 70 2.81 16.94 -1.02
CA MET A 70 2.81 15.57 -1.54
C MET A 70 1.41 14.98 -1.57
N ILE A 71 1.10 14.23 -2.62
CA ILE A 71 -0.12 13.41 -2.71
C ILE A 71 0.27 11.95 -2.88
N ILE A 72 -0.42 11.07 -2.15
CA ILE A 72 -0.22 9.62 -2.20
C ILE A 72 -1.55 8.95 -2.48
N ARG A 73 -1.63 8.13 -3.53
CA ARG A 73 -2.77 7.27 -3.82
C ARG A 73 -2.55 5.87 -3.23
N LEU A 74 -3.49 5.44 -2.38
CA LEU A 74 -3.48 4.14 -1.70
C LEU A 74 -4.85 3.47 -1.82
N SER A 75 -4.88 2.14 -1.64
CA SER A 75 -6.11 1.36 -1.59
C SER A 75 -6.64 1.12 -0.17
N SER A 76 -5.75 1.10 0.83
CA SER A 76 -6.10 0.80 2.22
C SER A 76 -5.00 1.22 3.19
N VAL A 77 -5.40 1.53 4.44
CA VAL A 77 -4.50 1.78 5.59
C VAL A 77 -4.99 0.92 6.75
N LEU A 78 -4.91 -0.41 6.60
CA LEU A 78 -5.45 -1.39 7.55
C LEU A 78 -4.37 -2.08 8.38
N THR A 79 -3.17 -2.22 7.83
CA THR A 79 -2.05 -2.86 8.53
C THR A 79 -1.33 -1.88 9.44
N PHE A 80 -0.82 -2.37 10.57
CA PHE A 80 0.01 -1.56 11.46
C PHE A 80 1.25 -0.99 10.76
N PHE A 81 1.77 -1.71 9.77
CA PHE A 81 2.89 -1.26 8.96
C PHE A 81 2.55 0.03 8.19
N THR A 82 1.45 0.04 7.44
CA THR A 82 1.01 1.22 6.68
C THR A 82 0.57 2.34 7.61
N VAL A 83 -0.14 2.02 8.69
CA VAL A 83 -0.55 3.01 9.72
C VAL A 83 0.68 3.70 10.33
N GLY A 84 1.73 2.95 10.64
CA GLY A 84 2.97 3.54 11.14
C GLY A 84 3.65 4.43 10.10
N LEU A 85 3.71 4.04 8.82
CA LEU A 85 4.23 4.94 7.77
C LEU A 85 3.39 6.21 7.63
N VAL A 86 2.07 6.11 7.70
CA VAL A 86 1.17 7.26 7.73
C VAL A 86 1.46 8.15 8.93
N TYR A 87 1.71 7.58 10.12
CA TYR A 87 2.11 8.36 11.29
C TYR A 87 3.40 9.15 11.05
N ILE A 88 4.40 8.57 10.36
CA ILE A 88 5.61 9.30 9.95
C ILE A 88 5.23 10.52 9.10
N LEU A 89 4.27 10.38 8.17
CA LEU A 89 3.80 11.51 7.37
C LEU A 89 3.20 12.62 8.24
N PHE A 90 2.40 12.27 9.26
CA PHE A 90 1.88 13.26 10.22
C PHE A 90 2.99 13.99 10.99
N CYS A 91 4.16 13.38 11.15
CA CYS A 91 5.31 14.05 11.77
C CYS A 91 6.13 14.89 10.77
N CYS A 92 6.13 14.51 9.49
CA CYS A 92 6.94 15.15 8.45
C CYS A 92 6.30 16.41 7.86
N PHE A 93 4.98 16.53 7.95
CA PHE A 93 4.19 17.57 7.31
C PHE A 93 3.38 18.33 8.34
N GLU A 94 3.12 19.61 8.07
CA GLU A 94 2.29 20.45 8.93
C GLU A 94 0.84 19.94 8.99
N LYS A 95 0.29 19.50 7.84
CA LYS A 95 -1.08 18.98 7.77
C LYS A 95 -1.17 17.79 6.85
N VAL A 96 -1.84 16.74 7.32
CA VAL A 96 -2.14 15.54 6.54
C VAL A 96 -3.66 15.34 6.48
N SER A 97 -4.20 15.10 5.29
CA SER A 97 -5.64 14.98 5.05
C SER A 97 -5.93 13.80 4.13
N PHE A 98 -7.03 13.09 4.41
CA PHE A 98 -7.46 11.93 3.64
C PHE A 98 -8.70 12.34 2.85
N PHE A 99 -8.74 12.03 1.56
CA PHE A 99 -9.83 12.44 0.68
C PHE A 99 -10.03 11.49 -0.50
N VAL A 100 -11.21 11.54 -1.08
CA VAL A 100 -11.57 10.86 -2.33
C VAL A 100 -12.03 11.94 -3.30
N PRO A 101 -11.29 12.22 -4.39
CA PRO A 101 -11.71 13.16 -5.41
C PRO A 101 -13.06 12.74 -6.01
N PRO A 102 -14.00 13.67 -6.29
CA PRO A 102 -15.27 13.36 -6.95
C PRO A 102 -15.12 12.74 -8.35
N SER A 103 -13.96 12.92 -8.98
CA SER A 103 -13.63 12.39 -10.29
C SER A 103 -13.15 10.94 -10.27
N CYS A 104 -13.02 10.32 -9.09
CA CYS A 104 -12.62 8.91 -9.01
C CYS A 104 -13.82 8.01 -9.27
N ASP A 105 -13.58 6.90 -9.98
CA ASP A 105 -14.62 5.88 -10.17
C ASP A 105 -15.02 5.33 -8.79
N ASP A 106 -16.31 5.39 -8.47
CA ASP A 106 -16.88 4.90 -7.21
C ASP A 106 -16.61 3.39 -7.00
N ILE A 107 -16.30 2.67 -8.08
CA ILE A 107 -15.96 1.24 -8.08
C ILE A 107 -14.54 1.01 -7.53
N ASN A 108 -13.63 1.98 -7.72
CA ASN A 108 -12.24 1.84 -7.30
C ASN A 108 -12.10 2.15 -5.80
N ILE A 109 -11.51 1.21 -5.07
CA ILE A 109 -11.31 1.29 -3.62
C ILE A 109 -10.05 2.12 -3.30
N ASP A 110 -9.85 3.23 -4.03
CA ASP A 110 -8.72 4.13 -3.80
C ASP A 110 -9.11 5.37 -3.01
N PHE A 111 -8.15 5.90 -2.27
CA PHE A 111 -8.21 7.22 -1.68
C PHE A 111 -6.84 7.87 -1.74
N TYR A 112 -6.83 9.16 -1.44
CA TYR A 112 -5.67 10.00 -1.53
C TYR A 112 -5.33 10.58 -0.16
N ILE A 113 -4.04 10.60 0.14
CA ILE A 113 -3.48 11.31 1.27
C ILE A 113 -2.82 12.58 0.74
N TYR A 114 -3.30 13.73 1.17
CA TYR A 114 -2.67 15.02 0.93
C TYR A 114 -1.79 15.39 2.12
N CYS A 115 -0.52 15.63 1.85
CA CYS A 115 0.49 16.06 2.80
C CYS A 115 0.91 17.49 2.45
N PHE A 116 0.58 18.44 3.31
CA PHE A 116 0.81 19.86 3.12
C PHE A 116 1.98 20.33 3.95
N ASN A 117 2.84 21.14 3.33
CA ASN A 117 3.97 21.84 3.92
C ASN A 117 5.00 20.91 4.59
N PHE A 118 5.98 20.46 3.83
CA PHE A 118 7.04 19.57 4.30
C PHE A 118 8.04 20.28 5.23
N ASN A 119 8.26 19.71 6.41
CA ASN A 119 9.08 20.29 7.47
C ASN A 119 10.60 20.05 7.30
N GLU A 120 11.02 19.31 6.28
CA GLU A 120 12.44 18.99 5.98
C GLU A 120 13.21 18.33 7.15
N ASN A 121 12.51 17.59 8.01
CA ASN A 121 13.17 16.88 9.11
C ASN A 121 13.80 15.56 8.61
N TYR A 122 15.12 15.59 8.42
CA TYR A 122 15.92 14.48 7.90
C TYR A 122 15.89 13.22 8.77
N ILE A 123 15.52 13.30 10.05
CA ILE A 123 15.43 12.13 10.95
C ILE A 123 14.46 11.10 10.38
N TYR A 124 13.29 11.53 9.90
CA TYR A 124 12.27 10.63 9.37
C TYR A 124 12.72 9.95 8.08
N ARG A 125 13.49 10.65 7.25
CA ARG A 125 14.10 10.07 6.05
C ARG A 125 15.07 8.94 6.41
N HIS A 126 15.98 9.18 7.36
CA HIS A 126 16.90 8.14 7.83
C HIS A 126 16.17 6.97 8.49
N TYR A 127 15.09 7.25 9.21
CA TYR A 127 14.26 6.21 9.82
C TYR A 127 13.59 5.31 8.77
N ILE A 128 13.03 5.88 7.70
CA ILE A 128 12.45 5.09 6.60
C ILE A 128 13.54 4.30 5.85
N GLN A 129 14.73 4.86 5.67
CA GLN A 129 15.88 4.12 5.11
C GLN A 129 16.27 2.93 5.99
N TYR A 130 16.29 3.11 7.32
CA TYR A 130 16.52 2.02 8.26
C TYR A 130 15.44 0.93 8.16
N ILE A 131 14.15 1.31 8.07
CA ILE A 131 13.06 0.35 7.84
C ILE A 131 13.29 -0.43 6.55
N TRP A 132 13.68 0.23 5.46
CA TRP A 132 13.98 -0.43 4.20
C TRP A 132 15.09 -1.47 4.36
N ASP A 133 16.21 -1.09 4.98
CA ASP A 133 17.35 -1.99 5.18
C ASP A 133 16.95 -3.19 6.05
N ALA A 134 16.13 -2.98 7.08
CA ALA A 134 15.58 -4.06 7.92
C ALA A 134 14.67 -5.01 7.13
N VAL A 135 13.80 -4.48 6.25
CA VAL A 135 12.92 -5.29 5.38
C VAL A 135 13.76 -6.17 4.45
N ILE A 136 14.78 -5.60 3.80
CA ILE A 136 15.65 -6.33 2.88
C ILE A 136 16.49 -7.39 3.61
N CYS A 137 17.07 -7.06 4.77
CA CYS A 137 17.81 -8.01 5.59
C CYS A 137 16.96 -9.24 5.97
N ASN A 138 15.71 -9.03 6.39
CA ASN A 138 14.80 -10.12 6.74
C ASN A 138 14.45 -11.02 5.54
N GLN A 139 14.37 -10.46 4.33
CA GLN A 139 14.14 -11.24 3.11
C GLN A 139 15.35 -12.13 2.77
N HIS A 140 16.57 -11.64 2.96
CA HIS A 140 17.80 -12.43 2.74
C HIS A 140 18.00 -13.54 3.76
N ILE A 141 17.63 -13.32 5.02
CA ILE A 141 17.68 -14.35 6.06
C ILE A 141 16.77 -15.52 5.67
N ASN A 142 15.52 -15.25 5.28
CA ASN A 142 14.57 -16.27 4.85
C ASN A 142 15.11 -17.12 3.67
N GLU A 143 15.85 -16.52 2.72
CA GLU A 143 16.45 -17.25 1.60
C GLU A 143 17.65 -18.11 1.99
N LYS A 144 18.53 -17.63 2.87
CA LYS A 144 19.66 -18.43 3.38
C LYS A 144 19.16 -19.66 4.13
N PHE A 145 18.05 -19.55 4.85
CA PHE A 145 17.41 -20.70 5.49
C PHE A 145 16.79 -21.67 4.46
N ASN A 146 16.07 -21.16 3.45
CA ASN A 146 15.48 -22.03 2.42
C ASN A 146 16.54 -22.75 1.56
N SER A 147 17.67 -22.10 1.25
CA SER A 147 18.77 -22.72 0.50
C SER A 147 19.55 -23.75 1.31
N LYS A 148 19.73 -23.54 2.62
CA LYS A 148 20.35 -24.54 3.52
C LYS A 148 19.51 -25.81 3.66
N GLU A 149 18.18 -25.70 3.76
CA GLU A 149 17.32 -26.89 3.78
C GLU A 149 17.34 -27.67 2.47
N MET A 150 17.41 -26.97 1.32
CA MET A 150 17.50 -27.63 0.02
C MET A 150 18.84 -28.36 -0.20
N GLY A 151 19.92 -27.93 0.48
CA GLY A 151 21.22 -28.62 0.50
C GLY A 151 21.30 -29.82 1.46
N ILE A 152 20.44 -29.89 2.47
CA ILE A 152 20.40 -31.00 3.45
C ILE A 152 19.53 -32.15 2.92
N ASN A 153 18.51 -31.86 2.09
CA ASN A 153 17.59 -32.87 1.54
C ASN A 153 18.23 -33.85 0.53
N ASN A 154 19.51 -33.70 0.20
CA ASN A 154 20.25 -34.68 -0.62
C ASN A 154 20.94 -35.77 0.21
N ILE A 155 20.87 -35.71 1.55
CA ILE A 155 21.45 -36.74 2.42
C ILE A 155 20.40 -37.08 3.48
N THR A 156 19.91 -38.32 3.44
CA THR A 156 18.97 -39.00 4.36
C THR A 156 17.47 -38.84 4.13
N ASN A 157 16.92 -39.82 3.40
CA ASN A 157 15.57 -40.33 3.64
C ASN A 157 15.49 -40.94 5.05
N LYS A 158 14.79 -40.29 5.99
CA LYS A 158 14.00 -40.96 7.05
C LYS A 158 13.21 -39.94 7.87
N SER A 159 11.89 -39.95 7.66
CA SER A 159 10.82 -39.77 8.65
C SER A 159 11.12 -38.93 9.90
N LEU A 160 10.57 -37.72 9.94
CA LEU A 160 9.97 -37.11 11.13
C LEU A 160 9.09 -35.93 10.68
N GLU A 161 7.80 -36.24 10.51
CA GLU A 161 6.75 -35.24 10.36
C GLU A 161 6.63 -34.46 11.66
N THR A 162 7.21 -33.27 11.70
CA THR A 162 6.78 -32.21 12.62
C THR A 162 6.44 -30.99 11.78
N GLY A 163 5.13 -30.80 11.56
CA GLY A 163 4.56 -29.66 10.84
C GLY A 163 4.78 -28.36 11.59
N SER A 164 6.00 -27.83 11.58
CA SER A 164 6.26 -26.45 11.97
C SER A 164 5.85 -25.54 10.80
N LYS A 165 4.69 -24.90 10.90
CA LYS A 165 4.29 -23.82 9.99
C LYS A 165 5.36 -22.72 10.03
N LYS A 166 6.28 -22.76 9.07
CA LYS A 166 7.40 -21.81 8.93
C LYS A 166 6.90 -20.37 8.96
N ARG A 167 7.27 -19.63 10.00
CA ARG A 167 7.00 -18.20 10.10
C ARG A 167 7.96 -17.46 9.16
N LYS A 168 7.45 -16.94 8.04
CA LYS A 168 8.18 -15.92 7.26
C LYS A 168 8.54 -14.78 8.21
N SER A 169 9.83 -14.51 8.41
CA SER A 169 10.28 -13.35 9.20
C SER A 169 10.01 -12.09 8.38
N ASP A 170 8.94 -11.39 8.70
CA ASP A 170 8.52 -10.17 8.02
C ASP A 170 8.31 -9.04 9.03
N ILE A 171 8.45 -7.79 8.57
CA ILE A 171 8.25 -6.62 9.42
C ILE A 171 6.76 -6.24 9.40
N TYR A 172 6.11 -6.41 10.54
CA TYR A 172 4.69 -6.10 10.74
C TYR A 172 4.45 -4.70 11.29
N PHE A 173 5.44 -4.12 11.97
CA PHE A 173 5.37 -2.80 12.59
C PHE A 173 6.47 -1.90 12.02
N SER A 174 6.10 -0.79 11.38
CA SER A 174 7.04 0.22 10.93
C SER A 174 7.44 1.18 12.06
N ILE A 175 6.59 1.30 13.09
CA ILE A 175 6.81 2.12 14.30
C ILE A 175 6.38 1.28 15.51
N PRO A 176 7.05 1.41 16.68
CA PRO A 176 6.55 0.84 17.93
C PRO A 176 5.09 1.23 18.21
N LEU A 177 4.28 0.26 18.66
CA LEU A 177 2.85 0.45 18.88
C LEU A 177 2.53 1.68 19.72
N TYR A 178 3.34 1.94 20.75
CA TYR A 178 3.15 3.06 21.68
C TYR A 178 3.01 4.41 20.97
N PHE A 179 3.84 4.70 19.96
CA PHE A 179 3.76 5.97 19.21
C PHE A 179 2.51 6.04 18.33
N VAL A 180 2.19 4.94 17.66
CA VAL A 180 0.99 4.82 16.83
C VAL A 180 -0.28 4.92 17.67
N MET A 181 -0.24 4.52 18.94
CA MET A 181 -1.38 4.47 19.84
C MET A 181 -1.82 5.82 20.41
N ASN A 182 -1.33 6.95 19.89
CA ASN A 182 -1.89 8.26 20.21
C ASN A 182 -3.41 8.24 19.96
N LYS A 183 -4.19 8.56 21.00
CA LYS A 183 -5.65 8.44 20.99
C LYS A 183 -6.30 9.17 19.82
N HIS A 184 -5.84 10.38 19.50
CA HIS A 184 -6.41 11.19 18.41
C HIS A 184 -6.11 10.57 17.05
N PHE A 185 -4.86 10.16 16.83
CA PHE A 185 -4.46 9.52 15.58
C PHE A 185 -5.17 8.18 15.36
N VAL A 186 -5.24 7.32 16.38
CA VAL A 186 -5.96 6.04 16.29
C VAL A 186 -7.44 6.25 16.01
N LEU A 187 -8.09 7.19 16.70
CA LEU A 187 -9.50 7.50 16.47
C LEU A 187 -9.73 8.03 15.06
N PHE A 188 -8.82 8.88 14.56
CA PHE A 188 -8.87 9.37 13.18
C PHE A 188 -8.80 8.22 12.17
N ILE A 189 -7.78 7.35 12.26
CA ILE A 189 -7.62 6.22 11.34
C ILE A 189 -8.81 5.26 11.42
N LYS A 190 -9.30 4.95 12.63
CA LYS A 190 -10.48 4.09 12.81
C LYS A 190 -11.74 4.69 12.19
N LYS A 191 -11.99 5.99 12.42
CA LYS A 191 -13.13 6.69 11.82
C LYS A 191 -13.04 6.72 10.30
N PHE A 192 -11.85 7.04 9.77
CA PHE A 192 -11.61 7.05 8.33
C PHE A 192 -11.85 5.67 7.70
N ASN A 193 -11.20 4.62 8.22
CA ASN A 193 -11.36 3.27 7.69
C ASN A 193 -12.80 2.77 7.77
N SER A 194 -13.49 3.03 8.89
CA SER A 194 -14.90 2.66 9.05
C SER A 194 -15.81 3.38 8.05
N PHE A 195 -15.65 4.70 7.92
CA PHE A 195 -16.38 5.50 6.95
C PHE A 195 -16.14 5.01 5.52
N TYR A 196 -14.87 4.81 5.17
CA TYR A 196 -14.45 4.44 3.83
C TYR A 196 -14.96 3.05 3.43
N ILE A 197 -14.75 2.04 4.29
CA ILE A 197 -15.24 0.68 4.05
C ILE A 197 -16.77 0.66 3.96
N LYS A 198 -17.47 1.38 4.84
CA LYS A 198 -18.94 1.46 4.82
C LYS A 198 -19.45 2.08 3.52
N ASN A 199 -18.80 3.15 3.05
CA ASN A 199 -19.16 3.81 1.79
C ASN A 199 -19.00 2.85 0.60
N HIS A 200 -17.88 2.12 0.55
CA HIS A 200 -17.64 1.12 -0.50
C HIS A 200 -18.65 -0.02 -0.48
N ILE A 201 -18.96 -0.58 0.70
CA ILE A 201 -20.00 -1.61 0.83
C ILE A 201 -21.34 -1.12 0.27
N ASN A 202 -21.72 0.12 0.57
CA ASN A 202 -22.96 0.71 0.05
C ASN A 202 -22.95 0.86 -1.47
N ILE A 203 -21.84 1.31 -2.05
CA ILE A 203 -21.68 1.41 -3.52
C ILE A 203 -21.80 0.03 -4.16
N PHE A 204 -21.10 -0.98 -3.62
CA PHE A 204 -21.19 -2.35 -4.13
C PHE A 204 -22.62 -2.90 -4.05
N LEU A 205 -23.33 -2.68 -2.93
CA LEU A 205 -24.73 -3.08 -2.79
C LEU A 205 -25.61 -2.40 -3.85
N HIS A 206 -25.42 -1.10 -4.08
CA HIS A 206 -26.15 -0.36 -5.11
C HIS A 206 -25.89 -0.92 -6.51
N ILE A 207 -24.64 -1.19 -6.86
CA ILE A 207 -24.26 -1.78 -8.15
C ILE A 207 -24.89 -3.17 -8.31
N THR A 208 -24.83 -4.02 -7.28
CA THR A 208 -25.44 -5.37 -7.35
C THR A 208 -26.96 -5.30 -7.57
N ASN A 209 -27.66 -4.39 -6.89
CA ASN A 209 -29.08 -4.17 -7.09
C ASN A 209 -29.41 -3.64 -8.50
N LEU A 210 -28.58 -2.74 -9.03
CA LEU A 210 -28.74 -2.24 -10.40
C LEU A 210 -28.55 -3.36 -11.42
N THR A 211 -27.52 -4.20 -11.24
CA THR A 211 -27.25 -5.33 -12.14
C THR A 211 -28.36 -6.38 -12.12
N SER A 212 -28.92 -6.71 -10.95
CA SER A 212 -30.04 -7.66 -10.85
C SER A 212 -31.30 -7.11 -11.53
N HIS A 213 -31.57 -5.82 -11.40
CA HIS A 213 -32.69 -5.17 -12.06
C HIS A 213 -32.51 -5.11 -13.59
N LEU A 214 -31.31 -4.80 -14.08
CA LEU A 214 -30.99 -4.81 -15.51
C LEU A 214 -31.10 -6.21 -16.11
N LEU A 215 -30.63 -7.23 -15.41
CA LEU A 215 -30.80 -8.63 -15.80
C LEU A 215 -32.29 -8.99 -15.89
N TYR A 216 -33.08 -8.64 -14.87
CA TYR A 216 -34.53 -8.87 -14.87
C TYR A 216 -35.23 -8.21 -16.08
N ILE A 217 -34.91 -6.95 -16.39
CA ILE A 217 -35.45 -6.25 -17.56
C ILE A 217 -35.03 -6.97 -18.86
N SER A 218 -33.76 -7.33 -18.99
CA SER A 218 -33.23 -8.02 -20.18
C SER A 218 -33.93 -9.37 -20.41
N PHE A 219 -34.11 -10.17 -19.34
CA PHE A 219 -34.87 -11.42 -19.40
C PHE A 219 -36.33 -11.18 -19.80
N LYS A 220 -36.99 -10.18 -19.21
CA LYS A 220 -38.39 -9.84 -19.52
C LYS A 220 -38.57 -9.38 -20.98
N GLN A 221 -37.64 -8.58 -21.51
CA GLN A 221 -37.66 -8.17 -22.92
C GLN A 221 -37.42 -9.34 -23.88
N LYS A 222 -36.48 -10.24 -23.55
CA LYS A 222 -36.19 -11.42 -24.36
C LYS A 222 -37.37 -12.40 -24.38
N TYR A 223 -38.02 -12.59 -23.24
CA TYR A 223 -39.24 -13.40 -23.12
C TYR A 223 -40.43 -12.80 -23.91
N LYS A 224 -40.60 -11.46 -23.85
CA LYS A 224 -41.66 -10.78 -24.60
C LYS A 224 -41.46 -10.87 -26.12
N LYS A 225 -40.21 -10.80 -26.60
CA LYS A 225 -39.88 -11.03 -28.02
C LYS A 225 -40.15 -12.48 -28.43
N PHE A 226 -39.83 -13.46 -27.58
CA PHE A 226 -40.09 -14.88 -27.84
C PHE A 226 -41.59 -15.15 -28.01
N LEU A 227 -42.43 -14.55 -27.15
CA LEU A 227 -43.90 -14.65 -27.23
C LEU A 227 -44.54 -13.93 -28.42
N GLN A 228 -43.83 -13.05 -29.13
CA GLN A 228 -44.33 -12.39 -30.35
C GLN A 228 -43.97 -13.16 -31.63
N CYS A 229 -43.11 -14.18 -31.54
CA CYS A 229 -42.72 -15.03 -32.67
C CYS A 229 -43.54 -16.34 -32.76
N TYR A 230 -44.47 -16.57 -31.83
CA TYR A 230 -45.47 -17.63 -31.83
C TYR A 230 -46.86 -16.99 -31.84
#